data_AF-D2QYE7-F1
#
_entry.id   AF-D2QYE7-F1
#
_cell.length_a   1.000
_cell.length_b   1.000
_cell.length_c   1.000
_cell.angle_alpha   90.00
_cell.angle_beta   90.00
_cell.angle_gamma   90.00
#
_symmetry.space_group_name_H-M   'P 1'
#
loop_
_entity.id
_entity.type
_entity.pdbx_description
1 polymer ?
#
loop_
_entity_poly.entity_id
_entity_poly.type
_entity_poly.pdbx_seq_one_letter_code
_entity_poly.pdbx_strand_id
1 'polypeptide(L)'
;MISLNYAAARQNFLRAARSAGATVESLPLAPSPHATGLHFTLGGGEPLGIDVAILGSKNPQRTVVVSSGVHGVEGPIGSAVQTAWLRSMKGGSLPSDTRVVLLHALNPVSWLHQRRVHPGNIDLNRNFLLPGECYSGRPPGWDEVSPWIHPSQMPSIAPGDLGMQILQKFGPRLLGIVPVGQYDVPEGLFYGGDAPLPVVSVLATSLPNWVGSAQQVIHLDLHSGLGEWCTTELLLCDDASEALRRDAAQRFRRPQLAIKPGGSQLATGAVYPTRGGFDRWCVDLFRDRSYLFVTVEFGTYPLAYNLGMLVVENYAANHLEDDDPQRQTACELLLATFCPRHAVWQQSSIDHGLAHISESVRP
;
A
#
# COMPACT_ATOMS: atom_id res chain seq x y z
N MET A 1 -5.91 -16.06 -12.24
CA MET A 1 -6.19 -14.72 -12.81
C MET A 1 -6.49 -13.76 -11.68
N ILE A 2 -5.93 -12.55 -11.77
CA ILE A 2 -6.18 -11.46 -10.82
C ILE A 2 -7.59 -10.92 -11.05
N SER A 3 -8.35 -10.71 -9.99
CA SER A 3 -9.67 -10.06 -10.08
C SER A 3 -9.50 -8.58 -9.79
N LEU A 4 -9.87 -7.73 -10.76
CA LEU A 4 -9.83 -6.27 -10.60
C LEU A 4 -11.05 -5.73 -9.83
N ASN A 5 -12.12 -6.51 -9.74
CA ASN A 5 -13.32 -6.15 -9.01
C ASN A 5 -13.17 -6.54 -7.54
N TYR A 6 -13.27 -5.56 -6.63
CA TYR A 6 -13.11 -5.78 -5.19
C TYR A 6 -14.03 -6.88 -4.65
N ALA A 7 -15.33 -6.90 -5.00
CA ALA A 7 -16.28 -7.88 -4.47
C ALA A 7 -15.89 -9.32 -4.86
N ALA A 8 -15.53 -9.54 -6.13
CA ALA A 8 -15.08 -10.84 -6.60
C ALA A 8 -13.73 -11.24 -5.97
N ALA A 9 -12.80 -10.30 -5.81
CA ALA A 9 -11.52 -10.55 -5.15
C ALA A 9 -11.68 -10.89 -3.66
N ARG A 10 -12.53 -10.15 -2.94
CA ARG A 10 -12.94 -10.41 -1.56
C ARG A 10 -13.51 -11.82 -1.38
N GLN A 11 -14.47 -12.21 -2.23
CA GLN A 11 -15.03 -13.56 -2.20
C GLN A 11 -13.99 -14.64 -2.49
N ASN A 12 -13.04 -14.39 -3.39
CA ASN A 12 -11.95 -15.32 -3.66
C ASN A 12 -11.02 -15.50 -2.45
N PHE A 13 -10.66 -14.40 -1.79
CA PHE A 13 -9.87 -14.42 -0.56
C PHE A 13 -10.59 -15.18 0.56
N LEU A 14 -11.85 -14.83 0.87
CA LEU A 14 -12.63 -15.47 1.93
C LEU A 14 -12.84 -16.97 1.68
N ARG A 15 -13.09 -17.38 0.44
CA ARG A 15 -13.20 -18.82 0.08
C ARG A 15 -11.87 -19.55 0.27
N ALA A 16 -10.76 -18.94 -0.15
CA ALA A 16 -9.44 -19.51 0.02
C ALA A 16 -9.06 -19.62 1.51
N ALA A 17 -9.35 -18.59 2.30
CA ALA A 17 -9.10 -18.56 3.74
C ALA A 17 -9.83 -19.69 4.48
N ARG A 18 -11.14 -19.83 4.22
CA ARG A 18 -11.94 -20.93 4.78
C ARG A 18 -11.43 -22.30 4.35
N SER A 19 -11.05 -22.45 3.07
CA SER A 19 -10.50 -23.71 2.54
C SER A 19 -9.15 -24.09 3.14
N ALA A 20 -8.36 -23.09 3.56
CA ALA A 20 -7.08 -23.28 4.24
C ALA A 20 -7.24 -23.54 5.75
N GLY A 21 -8.47 -23.49 6.30
CA GLY A 21 -8.71 -23.65 7.73
C GLY A 21 -8.34 -22.41 8.55
N ALA A 22 -8.28 -21.23 7.93
CA ALA A 22 -7.99 -19.99 8.63
C ALA A 22 -9.15 -19.58 9.54
N THR A 23 -8.81 -18.94 10.67
CA THR A 23 -9.78 -18.10 11.38
C THR A 23 -9.98 -16.83 10.58
N VAL A 24 -11.23 -16.46 10.32
CA VAL A 24 -11.58 -15.30 9.49
C VAL A 24 -12.34 -14.28 10.32
N GLU A 25 -11.90 -13.03 10.26
CA GLU A 25 -12.59 -11.86 10.82
C GLU A 25 -12.88 -10.87 9.69
N SER A 26 -14.05 -10.23 9.73
CA SER A 26 -14.45 -9.22 8.75
C SER A 26 -14.87 -7.97 9.50
N LEU A 27 -14.13 -6.88 9.31
CA LEU A 27 -14.31 -5.63 10.03
C LEU A 27 -14.91 -4.59 9.09
N PRO A 28 -16.21 -4.25 9.24
CA PRO A 28 -16.83 -3.23 8.40
C PRO A 28 -16.18 -1.87 8.66
N LEU A 29 -15.97 -1.10 7.60
CA LEU A 29 -15.50 0.28 7.71
C LEU A 29 -16.69 1.23 7.76
N ALA A 30 -16.68 2.12 8.75
CA ALA A 30 -17.64 3.21 8.83
C ALA A 30 -17.34 4.28 7.75
N PRO A 31 -18.36 5.02 7.28
CA PRO A 31 -18.14 6.19 6.45
C PRO A 31 -17.23 7.21 7.15
N SER A 32 -16.31 7.80 6.39
CA SER A 32 -15.50 8.94 6.83
C SER A 32 -16.23 10.25 6.52
N PRO A 33 -16.09 11.33 7.32
CA PRO A 33 -16.60 12.66 6.97
C PRO A 33 -16.10 13.15 5.59
N HIS A 34 -14.92 12.72 5.15
CA HIS A 34 -14.34 13.04 3.84
C HIS A 34 -14.87 12.17 2.70
N ALA A 35 -15.98 11.47 2.92
CA ALA A 35 -16.54 10.54 1.94
C ALA A 35 -18.07 10.67 1.80
N THR A 36 -18.59 11.89 1.97
CA THR A 36 -20.01 12.20 1.73
C THR A 36 -20.41 11.80 0.31
N GLY A 37 -21.52 11.05 0.18
CA GLY A 37 -22.07 10.64 -1.12
C GLY A 37 -21.49 9.35 -1.71
N LEU A 38 -20.52 8.72 -1.05
CA LEU A 38 -19.88 7.51 -1.57
C LEU A 38 -20.51 6.22 -1.05
N HIS A 39 -20.38 5.18 -1.86
CA HIS A 39 -20.88 3.85 -1.53
C HIS A 39 -19.89 3.11 -0.62
N PHE A 40 -20.22 3.04 0.66
CA PHE A 40 -19.53 2.18 1.65
C PHE A 40 -20.09 0.75 1.68
N THR A 41 -20.91 0.41 0.69
CA THR A 41 -21.55 -0.89 0.55
C THR A 41 -21.42 -1.40 -0.89
N LEU A 42 -21.29 -2.70 -1.05
CA LEU A 42 -21.46 -3.38 -2.33
C LEU A 42 -22.92 -3.33 -2.78
N GLY A 43 -23.17 -3.71 -4.05
CA GLY A 43 -24.52 -3.98 -4.52
C GLY A 43 -25.22 -4.98 -3.60
N GLY A 44 -26.41 -4.62 -3.12
CA GLY A 44 -27.16 -5.43 -2.14
C GLY A 44 -26.93 -5.05 -0.67
N GLY A 45 -26.14 -4.00 -0.39
CA GLY A 45 -26.00 -3.42 0.96
C GLY A 45 -24.95 -4.06 1.86
N GLU A 46 -24.14 -5.00 1.35
CA GLU A 46 -23.03 -5.60 2.10
C GLU A 46 -21.96 -4.54 2.39
N PRO A 47 -21.55 -4.32 3.65
CA PRO A 47 -20.56 -3.31 3.98
C PRO A 47 -19.18 -3.66 3.41
N LEU A 48 -18.47 -2.63 2.93
CA LEU A 48 -17.05 -2.72 2.68
C LEU A 48 -16.31 -2.93 4.01
N GLY A 49 -15.23 -3.69 3.98
CA GLY A 49 -14.49 -3.99 5.19
C GLY A 49 -13.11 -4.55 4.93
N ILE A 50 -12.36 -4.62 6.02
CA ILE A 50 -11.06 -5.28 6.07
C ILE A 50 -11.32 -6.72 6.48
N ASP A 51 -10.96 -7.66 5.62
CA ASP A 51 -11.03 -9.07 5.95
C ASP A 51 -9.66 -9.56 6.39
N VAL A 52 -9.64 -10.36 7.46
CA VAL A 52 -8.43 -10.90 8.06
C VAL A 52 -8.50 -12.41 8.06
N ALA A 53 -7.42 -13.05 7.61
CA ALA A 53 -7.25 -14.51 7.70
C ALA A 53 -6.05 -14.83 8.59
N ILE A 54 -6.26 -15.64 9.62
CA ILE A 54 -5.25 -16.03 10.61
C ILE A 54 -5.02 -17.54 10.54
N LEU A 55 -3.78 -17.95 10.32
CA LEU A 55 -3.34 -19.35 10.33
C LEU A 55 -2.16 -19.57 11.29
N GLY A 56 -2.01 -20.81 11.74
CA GLY A 56 -0.86 -21.24 12.53
C GLY A 56 -1.09 -21.15 14.04
N SER A 57 -0.03 -20.84 14.78
CA SER A 57 -0.01 -20.95 16.25
C SER A 57 -0.98 -19.98 16.95
N LYS A 58 -1.65 -20.49 17.99
CA LYS A 58 -2.43 -19.67 18.94
C LYS A 58 -1.54 -18.86 19.90
N ASN A 59 -0.33 -19.34 20.15
CA ASN A 59 0.68 -18.70 21.00
C ASN A 59 2.00 -18.57 20.21
N PRO A 60 2.05 -17.68 19.21
CA PRO A 60 3.21 -17.58 18.33
C PRO A 60 4.41 -16.99 19.05
N GLN A 61 5.60 -17.51 18.73
CA GLN A 61 6.88 -16.82 18.97
C GLN A 61 7.20 -15.88 17.80
N ARG A 62 6.75 -16.25 16.59
CA ARG A 62 6.86 -15.46 15.37
C ARG A 62 5.52 -15.21 14.71
N THR A 63 5.30 -13.98 14.26
CA THR A 63 4.14 -13.65 13.42
C THR A 63 4.61 -13.06 12.09
N VAL A 64 4.10 -13.60 10.98
CA VAL A 64 4.21 -12.98 9.66
C VAL A 64 2.90 -12.26 9.36
N VAL A 65 2.97 -10.95 9.16
CA VAL A 65 1.83 -10.14 8.70
C VAL A 65 2.00 -9.89 7.20
N VAL A 66 0.92 -10.04 6.43
CA VAL A 66 0.91 -9.67 5.01
C VAL A 66 -0.26 -8.75 4.77
N SER A 67 0.00 -7.47 4.50
CA SER A 67 -1.04 -6.49 4.17
C SER A 67 -1.12 -6.23 2.67
N SER A 68 -2.29 -5.81 2.22
CA SER A 68 -2.51 -5.42 0.83
C SER A 68 -3.51 -4.26 0.74
N GLY A 69 -3.42 -3.51 -0.35
CA GLY A 69 -4.42 -2.51 -0.70
C GLY A 69 -4.45 -1.32 0.25
N VAL A 70 -3.30 -0.91 0.79
CA VAL A 70 -3.16 0.43 1.41
C VAL A 70 -3.52 1.50 0.35
N HIS A 71 -3.01 1.31 -0.87
CA HIS A 71 -3.49 1.99 -2.06
C HIS A 71 -4.52 1.13 -2.81
N GLY A 72 -5.65 1.73 -3.21
CA GLY A 72 -6.77 0.99 -3.80
C GLY A 72 -6.44 0.27 -5.10
N VAL A 73 -5.76 0.93 -6.05
CA VAL A 73 -5.36 0.35 -7.35
C VAL A 73 -4.33 -0.79 -7.26
N GLU A 74 -3.67 -0.93 -6.12
CA GLU A 74 -2.68 -1.99 -5.85
C GLU A 74 -3.34 -3.18 -5.11
N GLY A 75 -4.56 -2.98 -4.59
CA GLY A 75 -5.38 -4.02 -3.96
C GLY A 75 -5.54 -5.30 -4.78
N PRO A 76 -5.78 -5.27 -6.10
CA PRO A 76 -5.94 -6.48 -6.90
C PRO A 76 -4.73 -7.43 -6.84
N ILE A 77 -3.51 -6.90 -7.02
CA ILE A 77 -2.31 -7.75 -7.03
C ILE A 77 -2.03 -8.31 -5.63
N GLY A 78 -2.09 -7.49 -4.59
CA GLY A 78 -1.89 -7.97 -3.22
C GLY A 78 -2.95 -9.00 -2.79
N SER A 79 -4.21 -8.78 -3.15
CA SER A 79 -5.28 -9.75 -2.95
C SER A 79 -5.04 -11.07 -3.68
N ALA A 80 -4.51 -11.02 -4.91
CA ALA A 80 -4.23 -12.21 -5.69
C ALA A 80 -3.09 -13.04 -5.06
N VAL A 81 -2.01 -12.37 -4.61
CA VAL A 81 -0.90 -13.02 -3.89
C VAL A 81 -1.41 -13.69 -2.61
N GLN A 82 -2.13 -12.96 -1.75
CA GLN A 82 -2.70 -13.51 -0.51
C GLN A 82 -3.62 -14.71 -0.78
N THR A 83 -4.48 -14.61 -1.80
CA THR A 83 -5.38 -15.70 -2.20
C THR A 83 -4.62 -16.92 -2.73
N ALA A 84 -3.59 -16.71 -3.54
CA ALA A 84 -2.75 -17.78 -4.06
C ALA A 84 -2.03 -18.50 -2.91
N TRP A 85 -1.50 -17.75 -1.95
CA TRP A 85 -0.81 -18.31 -0.79
C TRP A 85 -1.77 -19.13 0.09
N LEU A 86 -2.98 -18.62 0.36
CA LEU A 86 -4.02 -19.37 1.08
C LEU A 86 -4.37 -20.68 0.37
N ARG A 87 -4.45 -20.67 -0.97
CA ARG A 87 -4.69 -21.89 -1.75
C ARG A 87 -3.55 -22.90 -1.61
N SER A 88 -2.29 -22.44 -1.61
CA SER A 88 -1.14 -23.33 -1.38
C SER A 88 -1.09 -23.91 0.04
N MET A 89 -1.71 -23.24 1.02
CA MET A 89 -1.79 -23.72 2.40
C MET A 89 -2.88 -24.77 2.64
N LYS A 90 -3.72 -25.10 1.65
CA LYS A 90 -4.74 -26.15 1.80
C LYS A 90 -4.08 -27.51 2.06
N GLY A 91 -4.21 -28.00 3.30
CA GLY A 91 -3.55 -29.23 3.74
C GLY A 91 -2.05 -29.09 4.04
N GLY A 92 -1.51 -27.86 3.95
CA GLY A 92 -0.15 -27.54 4.38
C GLY A 92 -0.07 -27.25 5.87
N SER A 93 1.15 -27.13 6.38
CA SER A 93 1.42 -26.76 7.78
C SER A 93 2.41 -25.60 7.86
N LEU A 94 2.27 -24.81 8.91
CA LEU A 94 3.25 -23.80 9.31
C LEU A 94 4.15 -24.39 10.42
N PRO A 95 5.34 -23.81 10.66
CA PRO A 95 6.10 -24.11 11.88
C PRO A 95 5.20 -23.95 13.12
N SER A 96 5.41 -24.81 14.12
CA SER A 96 4.51 -24.92 15.29
C SER A 96 4.44 -23.65 16.15
N ASP A 97 5.44 -22.79 16.04
CA ASP A 97 5.60 -21.52 16.76
C ASP A 97 5.22 -20.29 15.92
N THR A 98 4.78 -20.49 14.68
CA THR A 98 4.56 -19.41 13.71
C THR A 98 3.08 -19.17 13.47
N ARG A 99 2.70 -17.88 13.45
CA ARG A 99 1.40 -17.40 12.99
C ARG A 99 1.56 -16.62 11.69
N VAL A 100 0.59 -16.74 10.79
CA VAL A 100 0.44 -15.85 9.63
C VAL A 100 -0.88 -15.09 9.73
N VAL A 101 -0.84 -13.77 9.56
CA VAL A 101 -1.99 -12.87 9.54
C VAL A 101 -2.02 -12.17 8.18
N LEU A 102 -3.07 -12.39 7.40
CA LEU A 102 -3.28 -11.70 6.13
C LEU A 102 -4.32 -10.61 6.33
N LEU A 103 -3.95 -9.35 6.07
CA LEU A 103 -4.84 -8.19 6.07
C LEU A 103 -5.22 -7.88 4.63
N HIS A 104 -6.45 -8.24 4.23
CA HIS A 104 -6.94 -8.10 2.86
C HIS A 104 -7.56 -6.72 2.66
N ALA A 105 -7.02 -5.96 1.71
CA ALA A 105 -7.55 -4.68 1.22
C ALA A 105 -7.83 -3.65 2.34
N LEU A 106 -6.77 -3.03 2.87
CA LEU A 106 -6.87 -2.01 3.93
C LEU A 106 -7.65 -0.76 3.52
N ASN A 107 -7.73 -0.49 2.21
CA ASN A 107 -8.47 0.64 1.64
C ASN A 107 -9.50 0.16 0.59
N PRO A 108 -10.53 -0.59 1.01
CA PRO A 108 -11.46 -1.26 0.09
C PRO A 108 -12.33 -0.26 -0.69
N VAL A 109 -12.60 0.91 -0.09
CA VAL A 109 -13.35 2.00 -0.73
C VAL A 109 -12.57 2.52 -1.94
N SER A 110 -11.27 2.78 -1.79
CA SER A 110 -10.43 3.26 -2.91
C SER A 110 -10.36 2.24 -4.03
N TRP A 111 -10.26 0.95 -3.69
CA TRP A 111 -10.28 -0.10 -4.70
C TRP A 111 -11.64 -0.15 -5.43
N LEU A 112 -12.76 -0.08 -4.70
CA LEU A 112 -14.09 -0.05 -5.32
C LEU A 112 -14.20 1.09 -6.37
N HIS A 113 -13.64 2.26 -6.06
CA HIS A 113 -13.63 3.43 -6.92
C HIS A 113 -12.42 3.50 -7.88
N GLN A 114 -11.59 2.45 -7.93
CA GLN A 114 -10.40 2.35 -8.79
C GLN A 114 -9.40 3.51 -8.61
N ARG A 115 -9.32 4.05 -7.38
CA ARG A 115 -8.39 5.12 -7.02
C ARG A 115 -7.20 4.59 -6.23
N ARG A 116 -6.08 5.31 -6.28
CA ARG A 116 -4.93 5.04 -5.39
C ARG A 116 -5.27 5.42 -3.96
N VAL A 117 -5.84 6.60 -3.79
CA VAL A 117 -6.11 7.24 -2.50
C VAL A 117 -7.59 7.11 -2.11
N HIS A 118 -7.87 7.30 -0.82
CA HIS A 118 -9.24 7.40 -0.31
C HIS A 118 -10.01 8.48 -1.07
N PRO A 119 -11.31 8.31 -1.36
CA PRO A 119 -12.05 9.24 -2.22
C PRO A 119 -12.02 10.72 -1.83
N GLY A 120 -11.86 11.04 -0.54
CA GLY A 120 -11.54 12.39 -0.06
C GLY A 120 -10.13 12.90 -0.39
N ASN A 121 -9.49 12.30 -1.39
CA ASN A 121 -8.11 12.49 -1.82
C ASN A 121 -7.02 12.19 -0.78
N ILE A 122 -7.35 11.38 0.23
CA ILE A 122 -6.43 11.08 1.35
C ILE A 122 -5.59 9.85 1.01
N ASP A 123 -4.28 10.04 0.85
CA ASP A 123 -3.32 8.94 0.80
C ASP A 123 -3.26 8.27 2.18
N LEU A 124 -3.81 7.04 2.25
CA LEU A 124 -3.81 6.26 3.47
C LEU A 124 -2.37 6.02 3.98
N ASN A 125 -1.39 5.89 3.09
CA ASN A 125 0.02 5.73 3.46
C ASN A 125 0.70 7.07 3.80
N ARG A 126 -0.05 8.16 3.98
CA ARG A 126 0.35 9.41 4.66
C ARG A 126 -0.61 9.77 5.80
N ASN A 127 -1.57 8.91 6.12
CA ASN A 127 -2.59 9.19 7.13
C ASN A 127 -2.24 8.57 8.50
N PHE A 128 -1.28 7.66 8.59
CA PHE A 128 -0.85 6.99 9.82
C PHE A 128 0.15 7.84 10.63
N LEU A 129 -0.24 9.05 11.01
CA LEU A 129 0.60 9.92 11.84
C LEU A 129 0.93 9.29 13.20
N LEU A 130 2.15 9.54 13.69
CA LEU A 130 2.57 9.09 15.00
C LEU A 130 1.98 9.97 16.11
N PRO A 131 1.88 9.48 17.36
CA PRO A 131 1.48 10.31 18.50
C PRO A 131 2.33 11.58 18.61
N GLY A 132 1.68 12.74 18.62
CA GLY A 132 2.32 14.05 18.68
C GLY A 132 2.60 14.71 17.33
N GLU A 133 2.39 14.02 16.21
CA GLU A 133 2.40 14.66 14.89
C GLU A 133 1.03 15.30 14.57
N CYS A 134 1.04 16.35 13.75
CA CYS A 134 -0.17 17.07 13.35
C CYS A 134 -0.44 16.91 11.85
N TYR A 135 -1.72 16.83 11.48
CA TYR A 135 -2.19 16.86 10.08
C TYR A 135 -2.10 18.30 9.52
N SER A 136 -0.88 18.81 9.44
CA SER A 136 -0.58 20.14 8.93
C SER A 136 0.83 20.19 8.33
N GLY A 137 1.04 21.14 7.43
CA GLY A 137 2.31 21.43 6.81
C GLY A 137 2.59 20.60 5.56
N ARG A 138 3.66 20.98 4.88
CA ARG A 138 4.14 20.35 3.65
C ARG A 138 5.67 20.43 3.60
N PRO A 139 6.34 19.53 2.86
CA PRO A 139 7.80 19.46 2.83
C PRO A 139 8.40 20.69 2.13
N PRO A 140 9.60 21.13 2.50
CA PRO A 140 10.30 22.19 1.78
C PRO A 140 10.46 21.88 0.29
N GLY A 141 10.20 22.86 -0.56
CA GLY A 141 10.22 22.70 -2.02
C GLY A 141 8.90 22.19 -2.62
N TRP A 142 7.89 21.84 -1.80
CA TRP A 142 6.59 21.43 -2.31
C TRP A 142 5.94 22.51 -3.18
N ASP A 143 6.02 23.79 -2.79
CA ASP A 143 5.45 24.91 -3.56
C ASP A 143 6.06 25.06 -4.96
N GLU A 144 7.33 24.65 -5.13
CA GLU A 144 8.03 24.66 -6.42
C GLU A 144 7.52 23.55 -7.35
N VAL A 145 7.22 22.39 -6.77
CA VAL A 145 6.79 21.17 -7.49
C VAL A 145 5.28 21.18 -7.75
N SER A 146 4.50 21.74 -6.83
CA SER A 146 3.03 21.68 -6.82
C SER A 146 2.37 22.04 -8.17
N PRO A 147 2.74 23.13 -8.86
CA PRO A 147 2.11 23.47 -10.15
C PRO A 147 2.25 22.39 -11.24
N TRP A 148 3.19 21.45 -11.08
CA TRP A 148 3.44 20.36 -12.02
C TRP A 148 2.71 19.06 -11.67
N ILE A 149 2.47 18.84 -10.38
CA ILE A 149 1.82 17.62 -9.87
C ILE A 149 0.36 17.84 -9.44
N HIS A 150 -0.06 19.09 -9.39
CA HIS A 150 -1.39 19.56 -9.07
C HIS A 150 -1.75 20.69 -10.05
N PRO A 151 -1.91 20.37 -11.35
CA PRO A 151 -2.15 21.36 -12.38
C PRO A 151 -3.58 21.91 -12.29
N SER A 152 -3.78 23.19 -12.64
CA SER A 152 -5.11 23.81 -12.66
C SER A 152 -5.98 23.41 -13.87
N GLN A 153 -5.40 22.66 -14.81
CA GLN A 153 -6.08 22.18 -16.02
C GLN A 153 -5.59 20.77 -16.33
N MET A 154 -6.45 19.98 -17.00
CA MET A 154 -6.10 18.65 -17.45
C MET A 154 -4.83 18.72 -18.33
N PRO A 155 -3.79 17.93 -18.05
CA PRO A 155 -2.62 17.88 -18.92
C PRO A 155 -3.00 17.50 -20.35
N SER A 156 -2.48 18.26 -21.33
CA SER A 156 -2.74 18.04 -22.77
C SER A 156 -1.75 17.09 -23.45
N ILE A 157 -0.77 16.59 -22.69
CA ILE A 157 0.27 15.66 -23.15
C ILE A 157 0.07 14.28 -22.52
N ALA A 158 0.71 13.26 -23.11
CA ALA A 158 0.61 11.90 -22.59
C ALA A 158 1.20 11.82 -21.15
N PRO A 159 0.64 10.96 -20.27
CA PRO A 159 1.13 10.80 -18.89
C PRO A 159 2.63 10.52 -18.80
N GLY A 160 3.17 9.67 -19.67
CA GLY A 160 4.61 9.39 -19.72
C GLY A 160 5.46 10.63 -20.00
N ASP A 161 5.04 11.46 -20.96
CA ASP A 161 5.74 12.68 -21.32
C ASP A 161 5.65 13.73 -20.21
N LEU A 162 4.48 13.85 -19.57
CA LEU A 162 4.29 14.71 -18.40
C LEU A 162 5.26 14.31 -17.29
N GLY A 163 5.26 13.05 -16.89
CA GLY A 163 6.16 12.58 -15.84
C GLY A 163 7.63 12.72 -16.22
N MET A 164 8.00 12.52 -17.49
CA MET A 164 9.36 12.77 -17.96
C MET A 164 9.75 14.25 -17.82
N GLN A 165 8.88 15.19 -18.16
CA GLN A 165 9.15 16.62 -17.96
C GLN A 165 9.34 16.96 -16.48
N ILE A 166 8.51 16.38 -15.60
CA ILE A 166 8.63 16.58 -14.14
C ILE A 166 9.96 16.03 -13.63
N LEU A 167 10.31 14.80 -14.01
CA LEU A 167 11.56 14.16 -13.60
C LEU A 167 12.80 14.89 -14.14
N GLN A 168 12.77 15.36 -15.39
CA GLN A 168 13.87 16.15 -15.97
C GLN A 168 14.04 17.49 -15.24
N LYS A 169 12.95 18.11 -14.81
CA LYS A 169 12.97 19.41 -14.13
C LYS A 169 13.48 19.32 -12.69
N PHE A 170 12.97 18.37 -11.92
CA PHE A 170 13.26 18.30 -10.48
C PHE A 170 14.30 17.23 -10.10
N GLY A 171 14.53 16.26 -10.98
CA GLY A 171 15.51 15.19 -10.78
C GLY A 171 15.28 14.42 -9.47
N PRO A 172 16.36 13.96 -8.82
CA PRO A 172 16.28 13.19 -7.58
C PRO A 172 15.61 13.92 -6.40
N ARG A 173 15.57 15.27 -6.42
CA ARG A 173 14.94 16.05 -5.33
C ARG A 173 13.45 15.72 -5.17
N LEU A 174 12.78 15.31 -6.25
CA LEU A 174 11.36 14.95 -6.24
C LEU A 174 11.06 13.86 -5.19
N LEU A 175 11.98 12.90 -5.01
CA LEU A 175 11.83 11.77 -4.08
C LEU A 175 11.86 12.20 -2.61
N GLY A 176 12.46 13.36 -2.30
CA GLY A 176 12.47 13.95 -0.97
C GLY A 176 11.38 15.01 -0.76
N ILE A 177 10.45 15.17 -1.69
CA ILE A 177 9.37 16.17 -1.64
C ILE A 177 8.02 15.49 -1.80
N VAL A 178 7.79 14.80 -2.91
CA VAL A 178 6.45 14.30 -3.25
C VAL A 178 6.05 13.11 -2.38
N PRO A 179 6.87 12.04 -2.26
CA PRO A 179 6.54 10.92 -1.39
C PRO A 179 6.60 11.25 0.10
N VAL A 180 7.07 12.42 0.54
CA VAL A 180 7.13 12.73 1.99
C VAL A 180 5.71 12.88 2.57
N GLY A 181 4.76 13.32 1.75
CA GLY A 181 3.40 13.63 2.15
C GLY A 181 3.22 15.08 2.61
N GLN A 182 2.01 15.59 2.41
CA GLN A 182 1.62 16.97 2.72
C GLN A 182 0.20 17.01 3.29
N TYR A 183 -0.14 18.08 4.00
CA TYR A 183 -1.41 18.18 4.74
C TYR A 183 -2.09 19.54 4.56
N ASP A 184 -1.57 20.41 3.68
CA ASP A 184 -2.08 21.77 3.50
C ASP A 184 -2.96 21.92 2.24
N VAL A 185 -2.85 21.00 1.28
CA VAL A 185 -3.53 21.09 -0.01
C VAL A 185 -4.35 19.82 -0.26
N PRO A 186 -5.64 19.80 0.13
CA PRO A 186 -6.47 18.59 0.05
C PRO A 186 -6.51 17.92 -1.33
N GLU A 187 -6.51 18.71 -2.40
CA GLU A 187 -6.56 18.22 -3.79
C GLU A 187 -5.18 17.79 -4.31
N GLY A 188 -4.09 18.06 -3.59
CA GLY A 188 -2.72 17.74 -4.01
C GLY A 188 -2.35 16.26 -3.82
N LEU A 189 -1.41 15.77 -4.64
CA LEU A 189 -0.86 14.42 -4.47
C LEU A 189 -0.24 14.21 -3.08
N PHE A 190 -0.34 12.97 -2.58
CA PHE A 190 0.16 12.55 -1.27
C PHE A 190 -0.40 13.39 -0.11
N TYR A 191 -1.63 13.89 -0.25
CA TYR A 191 -2.36 14.51 0.83
C TYR A 191 -2.68 13.50 1.95
N GLY A 192 -2.25 13.76 3.18
CA GLY A 192 -2.42 12.84 4.30
C GLY A 192 -3.74 13.00 5.06
N GLY A 193 -4.64 13.91 4.65
CA GLY A 193 -5.88 14.21 5.37
C GLY A 193 -5.71 15.28 6.44
N ASP A 194 -6.77 15.50 7.22
CA ASP A 194 -6.81 16.40 8.38
C ASP A 194 -7.14 15.65 9.70
N ALA A 195 -7.48 14.36 9.60
CA ALA A 195 -7.76 13.46 10.71
C ALA A 195 -7.48 11.98 10.34
N PRO A 196 -7.36 11.07 11.31
CA PRO A 196 -7.21 9.65 11.05
C PRO A 196 -8.45 9.06 10.34
N LEU A 197 -8.24 8.32 9.26
CA LEU A 197 -9.28 7.54 8.61
C LEU A 197 -9.75 6.38 9.52
N PRO A 198 -11.00 5.90 9.40
CA PRO A 198 -11.54 4.83 10.25
C PRO A 198 -10.67 3.57 10.32
N VAL A 199 -10.00 3.20 9.22
CA VAL A 199 -9.06 2.08 9.17
C VAL A 199 -7.92 2.21 10.18
N VAL A 200 -7.42 3.41 10.46
CA VAL A 200 -6.33 3.64 11.42
C VAL A 200 -6.77 3.20 12.82
N SER A 201 -7.99 3.57 13.23
CA SER A 201 -8.54 3.20 14.54
C SER A 201 -8.82 1.69 14.64
N VAL A 202 -9.32 1.10 13.55
CA VAL A 202 -9.55 -0.35 13.46
C VAL A 202 -8.23 -1.11 13.63
N LEU A 203 -7.17 -0.71 12.92
CA LEU A 203 -5.87 -1.37 13.04
C LEU A 203 -5.22 -1.13 14.39
N ALA A 204 -5.31 0.08 14.96
CA ALA A 204 -4.77 0.40 16.29
C ALA A 204 -5.34 -0.54 17.37
N THR A 205 -6.63 -0.89 17.25
CA THR A 205 -7.33 -1.74 18.21
C THR A 205 -7.08 -3.22 17.96
N SER A 206 -7.09 -3.65 16.70
CA SER A 206 -7.14 -5.08 16.36
C SER A 206 -5.77 -5.70 16.05
N LEU A 207 -4.84 -4.94 15.46
CA LEU A 207 -3.55 -5.46 15.03
C LEU A 207 -2.72 -6.06 16.19
N PRO A 208 -2.67 -5.46 17.40
CA PRO A 208 -1.97 -6.09 18.54
C PRO A 208 -2.51 -7.48 18.90
N ASN A 209 -3.82 -7.69 18.80
CA ASN A 209 -4.46 -8.97 19.10
C ASN A 209 -4.10 -10.04 18.06
N TRP A 210 -4.10 -9.67 16.78
CA TRP A 210 -3.73 -10.59 15.70
C TRP A 210 -2.25 -10.95 15.74
N VAL A 211 -1.37 -9.99 16.05
CA VAL A 211 0.07 -10.23 16.24
C VAL A 211 0.32 -11.14 17.45
N GLY A 212 -0.41 -10.91 18.55
CA GLY A 212 -0.33 -11.71 19.77
C GLY A 212 1.00 -11.54 20.51
N SER A 213 1.46 -12.64 21.13
CA SER A 213 2.66 -12.68 21.99
C SER A 213 3.99 -12.69 21.23
N ALA A 214 3.97 -12.72 19.90
CA ALA A 214 5.17 -12.90 19.09
C ALA A 214 6.18 -11.78 19.35
N GLN A 215 7.44 -12.18 19.59
CA GLN A 215 8.58 -11.27 19.80
C GLN A 215 9.29 -10.94 18.47
N GLN A 216 9.06 -11.76 17.45
CA GLN A 216 9.55 -11.56 16.10
C GLN A 216 8.38 -11.37 15.16
N VAL A 217 8.29 -10.20 14.53
CA VAL A 217 7.26 -9.89 13.55
C VAL A 217 7.92 -9.53 12.24
N ILE A 218 7.46 -10.15 11.15
CA ILE A 218 7.84 -9.79 9.79
C ILE A 218 6.57 -9.34 9.09
N HIS A 219 6.52 -8.09 8.64
CA HIS A 219 5.37 -7.53 7.94
C HIS A 219 5.74 -7.27 6.48
N LEU A 220 5.09 -7.97 5.55
CA LEU A 220 5.13 -7.68 4.13
C LEU A 220 3.92 -6.83 3.75
N ASP A 221 4.14 -5.59 3.31
CA ASP A 221 3.08 -4.75 2.75
C ASP A 221 3.20 -4.74 1.23
N LEU A 222 2.16 -5.22 0.56
CA LEU A 222 2.17 -5.49 -0.87
C LEU A 222 1.69 -4.27 -1.66
N HIS A 223 2.62 -3.66 -2.40
CA HIS A 223 2.44 -2.48 -3.27
C HIS A 223 2.85 -2.79 -4.71
N SER A 224 2.57 -1.89 -5.62
CA SER A 224 3.08 -1.96 -6.99
C SER A 224 3.38 -0.57 -7.54
N GLY A 225 4.20 -0.52 -8.59
CA GLY A 225 4.54 0.73 -9.28
C GLY A 225 5.98 1.21 -9.11
N LEU A 226 6.79 0.54 -8.28
CA LEU A 226 8.25 0.75 -8.25
C LEU A 226 8.99 -0.53 -8.66
N GLY A 227 10.11 -0.37 -9.38
CA GLY A 227 10.93 -1.47 -9.85
C GLY A 227 10.76 -1.79 -11.35
N GLU A 228 11.59 -2.70 -11.85
CA GLU A 228 11.54 -3.15 -13.24
C GLU A 228 10.35 -4.08 -13.49
N TRP A 229 9.86 -4.09 -14.73
CA TRP A 229 8.75 -4.94 -15.15
C TRP A 229 8.99 -6.43 -14.81
N CYS A 230 8.00 -7.08 -14.20
CA CYS A 230 8.08 -8.48 -13.74
C CYS A 230 9.16 -8.72 -12.67
N THR A 231 9.59 -7.71 -11.93
CA THR A 231 10.51 -7.87 -10.78
C THR A 231 9.87 -7.35 -9.49
N THR A 232 10.54 -7.57 -8.36
CA THR A 232 10.15 -7.00 -7.07
C THR A 232 11.29 -6.22 -6.43
N GLU A 233 10.96 -5.03 -5.95
CA GLU A 233 11.78 -4.26 -5.03
C GLU A 233 11.34 -4.52 -3.60
N LEU A 234 12.31 -4.72 -2.70
CA LEU A 234 12.06 -4.89 -1.27
C LEU A 234 12.65 -3.69 -0.54
N LEU A 235 11.77 -2.87 0.04
CA LEU A 235 12.13 -1.62 0.68
C LEU A 235 11.94 -1.73 2.19
N LEU A 236 12.98 -1.40 2.94
CA LEU A 236 12.94 -1.30 4.39
C LEU A 236 12.59 0.13 4.84
N CYS A 237 12.03 0.25 6.05
CA CYS A 237 11.91 1.53 6.73
C CYS A 237 13.28 2.20 6.85
N ASP A 238 13.29 3.53 6.76
CA ASP A 238 14.51 4.33 6.84
C ASP A 238 15.19 4.24 8.22
N ASP A 239 14.40 4.12 9.28
CA ASP A 239 14.85 3.94 10.67
C ASP A 239 15.11 2.48 11.08
N ALA A 240 15.01 1.51 10.16
CA ALA A 240 15.29 0.11 10.45
C ALA A 240 16.73 -0.07 10.98
N SER A 241 16.86 -0.75 12.14
CA SER A 241 18.17 -1.00 12.75
C SER A 241 19.08 -1.86 11.87
N GLU A 242 20.39 -1.72 12.04
CA GLU A 242 21.38 -2.55 11.33
C GLU A 242 21.19 -4.06 11.54
N ALA A 243 20.66 -4.47 12.71
CA ALA A 243 20.32 -5.87 12.97
C ALA A 243 19.15 -6.34 12.09
N LEU A 244 18.09 -5.54 11.98
CA LEU A 244 16.93 -5.83 11.12
C LEU A 244 17.31 -5.82 9.63
N ARG A 245 18.17 -4.88 9.21
CA ARG A 245 18.70 -4.83 7.83
C ARG A 245 19.46 -6.10 7.46
N ARG A 246 20.30 -6.61 8.38
CA ARG A 246 21.01 -7.89 8.19
C ARG A 246 20.08 -9.09 8.18
N ASP A 247 19.10 -9.16 9.09
CA ASP A 247 18.10 -10.24 9.08
C ASP A 247 17.34 -10.26 7.75
N ALA A 248 16.90 -9.10 7.26
CA ALA A 248 16.21 -8.99 5.97
C ALA A 248 17.10 -9.44 4.80
N ALA A 249 18.34 -8.97 4.74
CA ALA A 249 19.30 -9.37 3.70
C ALA A 249 19.51 -10.89 3.65
N GLN A 250 19.69 -11.52 4.80
CA GLN A 250 19.84 -12.97 4.90
C GLN A 250 18.55 -13.71 4.53
N ARG A 251 17.40 -13.25 5.03
CA ARG A 251 16.10 -13.90 4.88
C ARG A 251 15.60 -13.92 3.44
N PHE A 252 15.72 -12.78 2.76
CA PHE A 252 15.33 -12.60 1.36
C PHE A 252 16.47 -12.90 0.38
N ARG A 253 17.62 -13.37 0.88
CA ARG A 253 18.81 -13.74 0.09
C ARG A 253 19.27 -12.62 -0.86
N ARG A 254 19.19 -11.37 -0.39
CA ARG A 254 19.66 -10.20 -1.12
C ARG A 254 20.86 -9.63 -0.37
N PRO A 255 22.00 -9.35 -1.04
CA PRO A 255 23.18 -8.78 -0.38
C PRO A 255 22.87 -7.51 0.41
N GLN A 256 21.95 -6.70 -0.10
CA GLN A 256 21.42 -5.52 0.54
C GLN A 256 20.00 -5.27 0.04
N LEU A 257 19.12 -4.77 0.92
CA LEU A 257 17.81 -4.26 0.55
C LEU A 257 17.86 -2.73 0.48
N ALA A 258 17.06 -2.16 -0.41
CA ALA A 258 16.94 -0.71 -0.53
C ALA A 258 16.15 -0.12 0.66
N ILE A 259 16.36 1.17 0.90
CA ILE A 259 15.59 1.97 1.85
C ILE A 259 14.52 2.73 1.09
N LYS A 260 13.32 2.82 1.67
CA LYS A 260 12.16 3.49 1.05
C LYS A 260 12.51 4.94 0.60
N PRO A 261 12.14 5.34 -0.62
CA PRO A 261 12.31 6.72 -1.10
C PRO A 261 11.56 7.71 -0.20
N GLY A 262 12.28 8.71 0.29
CA GLY A 262 11.86 9.59 1.40
C GLY A 262 12.88 9.59 2.55
N GLY A 263 13.66 8.51 2.68
CA GLY A 263 14.82 8.44 3.58
C GLY A 263 16.15 8.91 2.96
N SER A 264 16.18 9.38 1.71
CA SER A 264 17.43 9.68 1.01
C SER A 264 17.99 11.07 1.36
N GLN A 265 19.29 11.13 1.62
CA GLN A 265 20.03 12.37 1.82
C GLN A 265 19.88 13.27 0.59
N LEU A 266 19.15 14.39 0.75
CA LEU A 266 19.25 15.49 -0.21
C LEU A 266 20.68 16.07 -0.14
N ALA A 267 21.15 16.71 -1.20
CA ALA A 267 22.46 17.37 -1.28
C ALA A 267 22.72 18.43 -0.17
N THR A 268 21.71 18.75 0.64
CA THR A 268 21.74 19.64 1.80
C THR A 268 21.92 18.92 3.14
N GLY A 269 22.04 17.58 3.15
CA GLY A 269 22.18 16.77 4.37
C GLY A 269 20.88 16.53 5.16
N ALA A 270 19.75 17.12 4.73
CA ALA A 270 18.45 16.88 5.34
C ALA A 270 17.77 15.64 4.71
N VAL A 271 17.42 14.67 5.55
CA VAL A 271 16.51 13.56 5.22
C VAL A 271 15.12 13.97 5.68
N TYR A 272 14.13 13.97 4.79
CA TYR A 272 12.72 14.23 5.16
C TYR A 272 11.97 12.91 5.21
N PRO A 273 11.94 12.21 6.36
CA PRO A 273 11.25 10.92 6.45
C PRO A 273 9.79 11.08 6.03
N THR A 274 9.26 10.05 5.38
CA THR A 274 7.83 10.01 5.05
C THR A 274 7.00 10.22 6.31
N ARG A 275 6.05 11.16 6.27
CA ARG A 275 5.12 11.41 7.38
C ARG A 275 3.85 10.63 7.17
N GLY A 276 3.37 9.99 8.24
CA GLY A 276 2.11 9.24 8.19
C GLY A 276 2.18 7.91 7.45
N GLY A 277 3.38 7.35 7.29
CA GLY A 277 3.60 6.04 6.66
C GLY A 277 3.09 4.89 7.52
N PHE A 278 2.39 3.94 6.89
CA PHE A 278 1.87 2.74 7.56
C PHE A 278 2.99 1.90 8.18
N ASP A 279 4.13 1.89 7.52
CA ASP A 279 5.35 1.19 7.91
C ASP A 279 5.89 1.71 9.25
N ARG A 280 6.16 3.02 9.33
CA ARG A 280 6.66 3.64 10.55
C ARG A 280 5.65 3.54 11.69
N TRP A 281 4.36 3.70 11.40
CA TRP A 281 3.30 3.53 12.39
C TRP A 281 3.23 2.10 12.96
N CYS A 282 3.41 1.07 12.14
CA CYS A 282 3.49 -0.31 12.64
C CYS A 282 4.73 -0.53 13.52
N VAL A 283 5.91 -0.05 13.10
CA VAL A 283 7.14 -0.14 13.90
C VAL A 283 6.97 0.59 15.24
N ASP A 284 6.31 1.74 15.22
CA ASP A 284 6.02 2.55 16.40
C ASP A 284 5.01 1.90 17.36
N LEU A 285 4.01 1.19 16.82
CA LEU A 285 3.02 0.43 17.60
C LEU A 285 3.64 -0.78 18.32
N PHE A 286 4.72 -1.34 17.77
CA PHE A 286 5.38 -2.57 18.25
C PHE A 286 6.85 -2.34 18.63
N ARG A 287 7.15 -1.19 19.26
CA ARG A 287 8.52 -0.85 19.70
C ARG A 287 9.10 -1.79 20.76
N ASP A 288 8.25 -2.57 21.42
CA ASP A 288 8.60 -3.53 22.46
C ASP A 288 9.19 -4.85 21.92
N ARG A 289 9.23 -5.04 20.60
CA ARG A 289 9.61 -6.30 19.94
C ARG A 289 10.41 -6.07 18.66
N SER A 290 10.92 -7.16 18.08
CA SER A 290 11.60 -7.13 16.79
C SER A 290 10.58 -7.08 15.66
N TYR A 291 10.36 -5.90 15.08
CA TYR A 291 9.39 -5.67 14.01
C TYR A 291 10.09 -5.31 12.70
N LEU A 292 10.21 -6.27 11.79
CA LEU A 292 10.73 -6.05 10.44
C LEU A 292 9.58 -5.73 9.48
N PHE A 293 9.44 -4.46 9.08
CA PHE A 293 8.50 -4.06 8.03
C PHE A 293 9.23 -4.00 6.68
N VAL A 294 8.65 -4.64 5.67
CA VAL A 294 9.16 -4.68 4.29
C VAL A 294 8.03 -4.28 3.35
N THR A 295 8.22 -3.18 2.63
CA THR A 295 7.35 -2.84 1.50
C THR A 295 7.81 -3.67 0.31
N VAL A 296 6.91 -4.46 -0.27
CA VAL A 296 7.14 -5.24 -1.48
C VAL A 296 6.52 -4.49 -2.64
N GLU A 297 7.34 -3.99 -3.55
CA GLU A 297 6.90 -3.24 -4.73
C GLU A 297 7.00 -4.12 -5.97
N PHE A 298 5.87 -4.47 -6.57
CA PHE A 298 5.84 -5.14 -7.88
C PHE A 298 6.06 -4.13 -9.00
N GLY A 299 7.15 -4.30 -9.75
CA GLY A 299 7.51 -3.37 -10.82
C GLY A 299 6.55 -3.41 -12.00
N THR A 300 6.05 -2.24 -12.40
CA THR A 300 5.11 -2.06 -13.51
C THR A 300 5.75 -1.21 -14.62
N TYR A 301 5.17 -0.05 -14.93
CA TYR A 301 5.67 0.88 -15.92
C TYR A 301 6.78 1.78 -15.35
N PRO A 302 7.56 2.46 -16.21
CA PRO A 302 8.59 3.39 -15.76
C PRO A 302 8.05 4.49 -14.83
N LEU A 303 8.88 4.94 -13.89
CA LEU A 303 8.52 5.95 -12.88
C LEU A 303 7.86 7.19 -13.48
N ALA A 304 8.33 7.66 -14.64
CA ALA A 304 7.74 8.78 -15.36
C ALA A 304 6.27 8.55 -15.70
N TYR A 305 5.95 7.38 -16.25
CA TYR A 305 4.59 7.03 -16.61
C TYR A 305 3.70 6.93 -15.36
N ASN A 306 4.19 6.29 -14.30
CA ASN A 306 3.44 6.18 -13.05
C ASN A 306 3.17 7.56 -12.43
N LEU A 307 4.18 8.43 -12.37
CA LEU A 307 4.03 9.80 -11.87
C LEU A 307 3.01 10.60 -12.68
N GLY A 308 3.12 10.59 -14.01
CA GLY A 308 2.16 11.32 -14.85
C GLY A 308 0.74 10.77 -14.73
N MET A 309 0.59 9.45 -14.59
CA MET A 309 -0.72 8.83 -14.35
C MET A 309 -1.33 9.24 -13.01
N LEU A 310 -0.52 9.38 -11.95
CA LEU A 310 -0.99 9.93 -10.68
C LEU A 310 -1.50 11.35 -10.83
N VAL A 311 -0.79 12.22 -11.55
CA VAL A 311 -1.22 13.61 -11.79
C VAL A 311 -2.52 13.65 -12.58
N VAL A 312 -2.62 12.85 -13.65
CA VAL A 312 -3.78 12.79 -14.53
C VAL A 312 -5.03 12.27 -13.81
N GLU A 313 -4.93 11.16 -13.07
CA GLU A 313 -6.08 10.64 -12.31
C GLU A 313 -6.47 11.57 -11.17
N ASN A 314 -5.50 12.14 -10.46
CA ASN A 314 -5.79 13.05 -9.36
C ASN A 314 -6.50 14.32 -9.84
N TYR A 315 -6.08 14.91 -10.96
CA TYR A 315 -6.83 16.01 -11.57
C TYR A 315 -8.25 15.59 -11.93
N ALA A 316 -8.39 14.48 -12.65
CA ALA A 316 -9.70 14.00 -13.11
C ALA A 316 -10.66 13.72 -11.94
N ALA A 317 -10.16 13.15 -10.84
CA ALA A 317 -10.95 12.84 -9.66
C ALA A 317 -11.43 14.07 -8.87
N ASN A 318 -10.66 15.17 -8.88
CA ASN A 318 -11.00 16.39 -8.13
C ASN A 318 -11.80 17.41 -8.95
N HIS A 319 -11.69 17.40 -10.29
CA HIS A 319 -12.25 18.46 -11.14
C HIS A 319 -13.29 17.99 -12.16
N LEU A 320 -13.49 16.69 -12.36
CA LEU A 320 -14.50 16.16 -13.27
C LEU A 320 -15.63 15.46 -12.48
N GLU A 321 -16.83 15.54 -13.02
CA GLU A 321 -18.02 14.88 -12.47
C GLU A 321 -17.87 13.36 -12.43
N ASP A 322 -18.57 12.69 -11.52
CA ASP A 322 -18.49 11.23 -11.32
C ASP A 322 -18.86 10.42 -12.60
N ASP A 323 -19.77 10.95 -13.42
CA ASP A 323 -20.23 10.32 -14.66
C ASP A 323 -19.42 10.75 -15.90
N ASP A 324 -18.40 11.60 -15.74
CA ASP A 324 -17.54 12.04 -16.82
C ASP A 324 -16.72 10.86 -17.40
N PRO A 325 -16.83 10.55 -18.71
CA PRO A 325 -16.08 9.46 -19.33
C PRO A 325 -14.55 9.60 -19.21
N GLN A 326 -14.02 10.83 -19.19
CA GLN A 326 -12.60 11.10 -19.03
C GLN A 326 -12.12 10.73 -17.63
N ARG A 327 -12.93 10.96 -16.60
CA ARG A 327 -12.63 10.53 -15.23
C ARG A 327 -12.61 9.01 -15.10
N GLN A 328 -13.62 8.34 -15.67
CA GLN A 328 -13.68 6.88 -15.67
C GLN A 328 -12.46 6.28 -16.39
N THR A 329 -12.11 6.83 -17.56
CA THR A 329 -10.92 6.42 -18.32
C THR A 329 -9.64 6.62 -17.51
N ALA A 330 -9.48 7.76 -16.82
CA ALA A 330 -8.30 8.03 -16.00
C ALA A 330 -8.16 7.03 -14.84
N CYS A 331 -9.27 6.70 -14.15
CA CYS A 331 -9.29 5.70 -13.09
C CYS A 331 -8.94 4.29 -13.61
N GLU A 332 -9.52 3.88 -14.74
CA GLU A 332 -9.23 2.58 -15.36
C GLU A 332 -7.77 2.45 -15.81
N LEU A 333 -7.22 3.52 -16.39
CA LEU A 333 -5.81 3.57 -16.79
C LEU A 333 -4.88 3.54 -15.58
N LEU A 334 -5.23 4.24 -14.50
CA LEU A 334 -4.46 4.18 -13.25
C LEU A 334 -4.47 2.76 -12.69
N LEU A 335 -5.64 2.11 -12.62
CA LEU A 335 -5.74 0.72 -12.21
C LEU A 335 -4.90 -0.22 -13.09
N ALA A 336 -4.92 -0.03 -14.41
CA ALA A 336 -4.08 -0.81 -15.33
C ALA A 336 -2.58 -0.51 -15.19
N THR A 337 -2.22 0.68 -14.73
CA THR A 337 -0.83 1.09 -14.47
C THR A 337 -0.25 0.37 -13.26
N PHE A 338 -1.04 0.22 -12.20
CA PHE A 338 -0.64 -0.40 -10.94
C PHE A 338 -0.98 -1.90 -10.86
N CYS A 339 -1.90 -2.38 -11.70
CA CYS A 339 -2.18 -3.81 -11.87
C CYS A 339 -2.33 -4.17 -13.36
N PRO A 340 -1.23 -4.24 -14.13
CA PRO A 340 -1.26 -4.56 -15.56
C PRO A 340 -2.07 -5.80 -15.91
N ARG A 341 -2.85 -5.70 -16.99
CA ARG A 341 -3.61 -6.81 -17.59
C ARG A 341 -2.73 -7.68 -18.50
N HIS A 342 -1.49 -7.93 -18.09
CA HIS A 342 -0.50 -8.70 -18.85
C HIS A 342 -0.22 -10.04 -18.15
N ALA A 343 -0.51 -11.16 -18.81
CA ALA A 343 -0.48 -12.49 -18.19
C ALA A 343 0.87 -12.84 -17.55
N VAL A 344 1.98 -12.51 -18.23
CA VAL A 344 3.34 -12.77 -17.70
C VAL A 344 3.61 -11.93 -16.45
N TRP A 345 3.17 -10.68 -16.43
CA TRP A 345 3.36 -9.79 -15.28
C TRP A 345 2.55 -10.27 -14.08
N GLN A 346 1.29 -10.64 -14.31
CA GLN A 346 0.43 -11.17 -13.26
C GLN A 346 0.97 -12.45 -12.66
N GLN A 347 1.42 -13.40 -13.49
CA GLN A 347 1.97 -14.66 -13.01
C GLN A 347 3.28 -14.44 -12.26
N SER A 348 4.21 -13.67 -12.83
CA SER A 348 5.49 -13.37 -12.18
C SER A 348 5.31 -12.65 -10.84
N SER A 349 4.40 -11.68 -10.76
CA SER A 349 4.12 -10.96 -9.50
C SER A 349 3.52 -11.88 -8.44
N ILE A 350 2.63 -12.81 -8.83
CA ILE A 350 2.11 -13.83 -7.91
C ILE A 350 3.25 -14.73 -7.42
N ASP A 351 4.10 -15.22 -8.32
CA ASP A 351 5.20 -16.13 -7.98
C ASP A 351 6.21 -15.46 -7.03
N HIS A 352 6.57 -14.20 -7.29
CA HIS A 352 7.42 -13.43 -6.38
C HIS A 352 6.75 -13.18 -5.03
N GLY A 353 5.47 -12.80 -5.01
CA GLY A 353 4.74 -12.62 -3.76
C GLY A 353 4.67 -13.91 -2.93
N LEU A 354 4.40 -15.05 -3.56
CA LEU A 354 4.44 -16.36 -2.91
C LEU A 354 5.82 -16.70 -2.36
N ALA A 355 6.87 -16.40 -3.13
CA ALA A 355 8.24 -16.56 -2.66
C ALA A 355 8.46 -15.72 -1.39
N HIS A 356 8.25 -14.41 -1.42
CA HIS A 356 8.51 -13.54 -0.26
C HIS A 356 7.74 -13.93 1.00
N ILE A 357 6.47 -14.34 0.87
CA ILE A 357 5.71 -14.87 2.02
C ILE A 357 6.36 -16.16 2.54
N SER A 358 6.70 -17.09 1.64
CA SER A 358 7.39 -18.34 2.00
C SER A 358 8.73 -18.08 2.68
N GLU A 359 9.48 -17.09 2.22
CA GLU A 359 10.76 -16.69 2.81
C GLU A 359 10.60 -16.13 4.23
N SER A 360 9.48 -15.46 4.49
CA SER A 360 9.15 -14.86 5.78
C SER A 360 8.69 -15.89 6.83
N VAL A 361 8.05 -16.98 6.41
CA VAL A 361 7.62 -18.07 7.31
C VAL A 361 8.72 -19.08 7.63
N ARG A 362 9.85 -19.08 6.90
CA ARG A 362 10.98 -19.97 7.20
C ARG A 362 11.59 -19.63 8.57
N PRO A 363 11.99 -20.63 9.38
CA PRO A 363 12.63 -20.43 10.68
C PRO A 363 13.81 -19.46 10.67
#